data_AF-A0A1B9GEX7-F1
#
_entry.id   AF-A0A1B9GEX7-F1
#
_cell.length_a   1.000
_cell.length_b   1.000
_cell.length_c   1.000
_cell.angle_alpha   90.00
_cell.angle_beta   90.00
_cell.angle_gamma   90.00
#
_symmetry.space_group_name_H-M   'P 1'
#
loop_
_entity.id
_entity.type
_entity.pdbx_description
1 polymer ?
#
loop_
_entity_poly.entity_id
_entity_poly.type
_entity_poly.pdbx_seq_one_letter_code
_entity_poly.pdbx_strand_id
1 'polypeptide(L)'
;MLFQSSILLLLSLSTLPSLSLCSEVDSPAHAHAHVHLHVHPRINVPPPAPVPGVVSVLKQATRDQIIARFNRASKRAAPSPTPPPETVSSVSLIYGLYFSGSGVIETDNNPGNSGGPDRPPVTITIPGTTPQNTAIQQCADQSQSLPDEYYQFQIYFDQPATGDGVWVCTSYYNQNNDPGYFNVQRASASPVYGYSRIN
;
A
#
# COMPACT_ATOMS: atom_id res chain seq x y z
N MET A 1 7.51 -34.55 37.20
CA MET A 1 8.80 -34.50 36.49
C MET A 1 9.01 -33.06 36.07
N LEU A 2 9.91 -32.36 36.77
CA LEU A 2 10.20 -30.92 36.59
C LEU A 2 11.50 -30.81 35.81
N PHE A 3 11.47 -30.23 34.60
CA PHE A 3 12.69 -29.81 33.90
C PHE A 3 12.72 -28.29 33.81
N GLN A 4 13.57 -27.73 34.67
CA GLN A 4 14.09 -26.37 34.63
C GLN A 4 15.11 -26.32 33.49
N SER A 5 14.95 -25.41 32.52
CA SER A 5 15.99 -25.16 31.52
C SER A 5 16.17 -23.66 31.35
N SER A 6 17.24 -23.17 31.98
CA SER A 6 17.78 -21.83 31.84
C SER A 6 18.60 -21.76 30.57
N ILE A 7 18.33 -20.81 29.67
CA ILE A 7 19.24 -20.50 28.55
C ILE A 7 19.52 -18.99 28.52
N LEU A 8 20.82 -18.71 28.49
CA LEU A 8 21.50 -17.43 28.59
C LEU A 8 21.09 -16.43 27.50
N LEU A 9 20.89 -15.17 27.92
CA LEU A 9 21.02 -14.00 27.06
C LEU A 9 22.50 -13.79 26.68
N LEU A 10 22.81 -13.77 25.39
CA LEU A 10 24.04 -13.18 24.86
C LEU A 10 23.67 -11.90 24.10
N LEU A 11 23.97 -10.77 24.75
CA LEU A 11 23.98 -9.44 24.13
C LEU A 11 25.26 -9.31 23.30
N SER A 12 25.13 -9.22 21.97
CA SER A 12 26.23 -8.74 21.12
C SER A 12 25.92 -7.32 20.62
N LEU A 13 26.58 -6.35 21.23
CA LEU A 13 26.76 -5.00 20.69
C LEU A 13 27.77 -5.07 19.54
N SER A 14 27.39 -4.58 18.37
CA SER A 14 28.35 -4.19 17.33
C SER A 14 27.94 -2.88 16.68
N THR A 15 28.95 -2.04 16.55
CA THR A 15 28.99 -0.61 16.24
C THR A 15 28.84 -0.28 14.74
N LEU A 16 28.29 0.92 14.49
CA LEU A 16 28.33 1.79 13.29
C LEU A 16 29.74 1.89 12.65
N PRO A 17 29.97 2.55 11.47
CA PRO A 17 29.09 3.36 10.59
C PRO A 17 29.25 3.04 9.08
N SER A 18 28.48 3.69 8.19
CA SER A 18 28.96 4.07 6.85
C SER A 18 28.09 5.18 6.25
N LEU A 19 28.67 6.38 6.21
CA LEU A 19 28.23 7.47 5.34
C LEU A 19 28.56 7.06 3.89
N SER A 20 27.58 7.11 2.98
CA SER A 20 27.85 7.02 1.56
C SER A 20 27.29 8.23 0.83
N LEU A 21 28.14 8.73 -0.05
CA LEU A 21 28.17 10.00 -0.74
C LEU A 21 27.07 10.09 -1.81
N CYS A 22 26.56 11.31 -1.98
CA CYS A 22 25.72 11.71 -3.11
C CYS A 22 26.43 11.45 -4.44
N SER A 23 25.76 10.77 -5.37
CA SER A 23 26.04 10.89 -6.80
C SER A 23 24.79 11.40 -7.51
N GLU A 24 24.89 12.68 -7.85
CA GLU A 24 24.11 13.38 -8.85
C GLU A 24 24.38 12.73 -10.22
N VAL A 25 23.35 12.18 -10.86
CA VAL A 25 23.44 11.72 -12.25
C VAL A 25 22.43 12.48 -13.09
N ASP A 26 23.03 13.06 -14.12
CA ASP A 26 22.56 13.94 -15.16
C ASP A 26 21.26 13.49 -15.84
N SER A 27 20.43 14.48 -16.18
CA SER A 27 19.10 14.32 -16.76
C SER A 27 19.19 14.53 -18.27
N PRO A 28 19.00 13.50 -19.12
CA PRO A 28 18.98 13.69 -20.56
C PRO A 28 17.66 14.32 -21.03
N ALA A 29 17.83 15.40 -21.78
CA ALA A 29 16.81 16.16 -22.45
C ALA A 29 16.06 15.38 -23.55
N HIS A 30 14.78 15.73 -23.68
CA HIS A 30 14.04 15.90 -24.95
C HIS A 30 13.72 14.69 -25.82
N ALA A 31 12.41 14.39 -25.87
CA ALA A 31 11.73 14.14 -27.13
C ALA A 31 10.30 14.74 -27.07
N HIS A 32 10.12 15.89 -27.70
CA HIS A 32 8.81 16.51 -27.90
C HIS A 32 8.01 15.69 -28.93
N ALA A 33 7.01 14.94 -28.47
CA ALA A 33 6.01 14.35 -29.34
C ALA A 33 4.98 15.42 -29.75
N HIS A 34 4.96 15.76 -31.03
CA HIS A 34 4.04 16.72 -31.62
C HIS A 34 2.65 16.07 -31.77
N VAL A 35 1.76 16.27 -30.79
CA VAL A 35 0.36 15.79 -30.86
C VAL A 35 -0.45 16.76 -31.72
N HIS A 36 -0.91 16.27 -32.87
CA HIS A 36 -1.79 17.00 -33.78
C HIS A 36 -3.22 17.01 -33.22
N LEU A 37 -3.56 18.03 -32.43
CA LEU A 37 -4.89 18.25 -31.88
C LEU A 37 -5.88 18.61 -33.02
N HIS A 38 -6.80 17.70 -33.31
CA HIS A 38 -8.00 18.00 -34.11
C HIS A 38 -8.95 18.85 -33.25
N VAL A 39 -8.85 20.17 -33.42
CA VAL A 39 -9.74 21.16 -32.79
C VAL A 39 -11.10 21.08 -33.48
N HIS A 40 -12.07 20.47 -32.79
CA HIS A 40 -13.47 20.58 -33.19
C HIS A 40 -13.98 21.99 -32.83
N PRO A 41 -14.68 22.69 -33.74
CA PRO A 41 -15.27 23.98 -33.43
C PRO A 41 -16.34 23.82 -32.34
N ARG A 42 -16.04 24.29 -31.13
CA ARG A 42 -17.03 24.41 -30.06
C ARG A 42 -18.03 25.50 -30.44
N ILE A 43 -19.26 25.10 -30.73
CA ILE A 43 -20.40 26.01 -30.81
C ILE A 43 -20.55 26.66 -29.42
N ASN A 44 -20.25 27.95 -29.35
CA ASN A 44 -20.25 28.74 -28.13
C ASN A 44 -21.71 29.07 -27.78
N VAL A 45 -22.41 28.13 -27.15
CA VAL A 45 -23.75 28.37 -26.60
C VAL A 45 -23.58 29.17 -25.31
N PRO A 46 -24.13 30.40 -25.21
CA PRO A 46 -24.09 31.16 -23.97
C PRO A 46 -24.77 30.34 -22.86
N PRO A 47 -24.13 30.20 -21.68
CA PRO A 47 -24.77 29.53 -20.56
C PRO A 47 -26.08 30.26 -20.22
N PRO A 48 -27.18 29.53 -19.98
CA PRO A 48 -28.43 30.14 -19.55
C PRO A 48 -28.20 30.95 -18.27
N ALA A 49 -28.80 32.14 -18.23
CA ALA A 49 -28.68 33.05 -17.09
C ALA A 49 -29.04 32.31 -15.78
N PRO A 50 -28.25 32.46 -14.71
CA PRO A 50 -28.55 31.83 -13.43
C PRO A 50 -29.91 32.31 -12.93
N VAL A 51 -30.79 31.36 -12.65
CA VAL A 51 -32.14 31.61 -12.12
C VAL A 51 -32.01 32.36 -10.79
N PRO A 52 -32.59 33.57 -10.65
CA PRO A 52 -32.58 34.29 -9.38
C PRO A 52 -33.43 33.54 -8.36
N GLY A 53 -32.83 33.17 -7.23
CA GLY A 53 -33.59 32.91 -6.00
C GLY A 53 -33.52 31.50 -5.45
N VAL A 54 -32.33 31.05 -5.03
CA VAL A 54 -32.20 30.36 -3.74
C VAL A 54 -30.93 30.89 -3.09
N VAL A 55 -31.07 31.93 -2.28
CA VAL A 55 -30.03 32.29 -1.31
C VAL A 55 -29.91 31.10 -0.37
N SER A 56 -28.89 30.28 -0.59
CA SER A 56 -28.50 29.23 0.35
C SER A 56 -28.07 29.95 1.62
N VAL A 57 -29.00 30.08 2.57
CA VAL A 57 -28.69 30.57 3.91
C VAL A 57 -27.74 29.53 4.49
N LEU A 58 -26.46 29.86 4.51
CA LEU A 58 -25.41 29.08 5.15
C LEU A 58 -25.79 28.93 6.62
N LYS A 59 -26.42 27.80 6.97
CA LYS A 59 -26.71 27.46 8.35
C LYS A 59 -25.38 27.29 9.07
N GLN A 60 -25.02 28.26 9.90
CA GLN A 60 -23.91 28.10 10.82
C GLN A 60 -24.19 26.89 11.71
N ALA A 61 -23.22 25.98 11.79
CA ALA A 61 -23.29 24.88 12.72
C ALA A 61 -23.34 25.44 14.15
N THR A 62 -24.30 24.97 14.95
CA THR A 62 -24.38 25.37 16.35
C THR A 62 -23.18 24.83 17.13
N ARG A 63 -22.83 25.47 18.24
CA ARG A 63 -21.73 25.03 19.12
C ARG A 63 -21.82 23.55 19.47
N ASP A 64 -23.03 23.06 19.75
CA ASP A 64 -23.28 21.65 20.08
C ASP A 64 -23.05 20.72 18.89
N GLN A 65 -23.37 21.14 17.67
CA GLN A 65 -23.06 20.39 16.45
C GLN A 65 -21.56 20.31 16.19
N ILE A 66 -20.81 21.36 16.53
CA ILE A 66 -19.35 21.38 16.43
C ILE A 66 -18.75 20.43 17.47
N ILE A 67 -19.18 20.52 18.73
CA ILE A 67 -18.72 19.63 19.81
C ILE A 67 -19.06 18.17 19.50
N ALA A 68 -20.28 17.89 19.02
CA ALA A 68 -20.70 16.54 18.63
C ALA A 68 -19.91 15.99 17.44
N ARG A 69 -19.44 16.83 16.52
CA ARG A 69 -18.52 16.41 15.45
C ARG A 69 -17.10 16.17 15.97
N PHE A 70 -16.64 16.99 16.89
CA PHE A 70 -15.30 16.87 17.48
C PHE A 70 -15.17 15.62 18.38
N ASN A 71 -16.27 15.24 19.05
CA ASN A 71 -16.33 14.06 19.91
C ASN A 71 -16.65 12.75 19.16
N ARG A 72 -16.95 12.80 17.86
CA ARG A 72 -16.97 11.58 17.05
C ARG A 72 -15.53 11.13 16.87
N ALA A 73 -15.25 9.85 17.12
CA ALA A 73 -14.00 9.24 16.68
C ALA A 73 -13.77 9.65 15.23
N SER A 74 -12.71 10.41 15.00
CA SER A 74 -12.35 10.87 13.66
C SER A 74 -12.24 9.63 12.80
N LYS A 75 -13.25 9.37 11.96
CA LYS A 75 -13.11 8.42 10.86
C LYS A 75 -12.02 9.02 9.98
N ARG A 76 -10.77 8.60 10.19
CA ARG A 76 -9.68 8.94 9.29
C ARG A 76 -10.17 8.55 7.90
N ALA A 77 -10.04 9.48 6.96
CA ALA A 77 -10.39 9.21 5.59
C ALA A 77 -9.68 7.93 5.16
N ALA A 78 -10.42 6.99 4.58
CA ALA A 78 -9.80 5.87 3.90
C ALA A 78 -8.69 6.41 2.97
N PRO A 79 -7.57 5.69 2.81
CA PRO A 79 -6.49 6.11 1.91
C PRO A 79 -7.07 6.62 0.59
N SER A 80 -6.61 7.81 0.17
CA SER A 80 -7.03 8.45 -1.08
C SER A 80 -6.97 7.44 -2.24
N PRO A 81 -7.89 7.51 -3.24
CA PRO A 81 -7.94 6.59 -4.38
C PRO A 81 -6.81 6.83 -5.39
N THR A 82 -5.58 6.90 -4.91
CA THR A 82 -4.39 6.87 -5.75
C THR A 82 -4.30 5.44 -6.31
N PRO A 83 -4.23 5.27 -7.63
CA PRO A 83 -3.98 3.94 -8.20
C PRO A 83 -2.69 3.35 -7.62
N PRO A 84 -2.66 2.03 -7.34
CA PRO A 84 -1.40 1.37 -6.99
C PRO A 84 -0.40 1.52 -8.16
N PRO A 85 0.90 1.62 -7.89
CA PRO A 85 1.89 1.59 -8.96
C PRO A 85 1.89 0.22 -9.65
N GLU A 86 1.91 0.21 -10.98
CA GLU A 86 2.01 -1.03 -11.79
C GLU A 86 3.29 -1.81 -11.48
N THR A 87 4.36 -1.09 -11.16
CA THR A 87 5.65 -1.67 -10.77
C THR A 87 6.23 -0.95 -9.57
N VAL A 88 6.90 -1.70 -8.71
CA VAL A 88 7.65 -1.18 -7.57
C VAL A 88 9.04 -1.80 -7.55
N SER A 89 10.07 -0.96 -7.45
CA SER A 89 11.47 -1.40 -7.50
C SER A 89 12.08 -1.32 -6.11
N SER A 90 12.85 -2.35 -5.74
CA SER A 90 13.66 -2.38 -4.52
C SER A 90 15.04 -2.92 -4.83
N VAL A 91 16.09 -2.11 -4.62
CA VAL A 91 17.52 -2.42 -4.85
C VAL A 91 17.81 -3.23 -6.12
N SER A 92 17.67 -4.56 -6.07
CA SER A 92 17.96 -5.52 -7.16
C SER A 92 16.72 -6.16 -7.80
N LEU A 93 15.52 -5.94 -7.26
CA LEU A 93 14.28 -6.58 -7.69
C LEU A 93 13.25 -5.54 -8.17
N ILE A 94 12.51 -5.90 -9.20
CA ILE A 94 11.33 -5.17 -9.65
C ILE A 94 10.14 -6.10 -9.46
N TYR A 95 9.10 -5.61 -8.79
CA TYR A 95 7.84 -6.32 -8.63
C TYR A 95 6.77 -5.67 -9.50
N GLY A 96 6.03 -6.47 -10.25
CA GLY A 96 4.86 -6.08 -11.01
C GLY A 96 3.57 -6.41 -10.26
N LEU A 97 2.61 -5.49 -10.32
CA LEU A 97 1.25 -5.68 -9.84
C LEU A 97 0.58 -6.79 -10.68
N TYR A 98 0.00 -7.78 -10.02
CA TYR A 98 -0.76 -8.84 -10.71
C TYR A 98 -2.17 -9.05 -10.12
N PHE A 99 -2.44 -8.47 -8.95
CA PHE A 99 -3.76 -8.50 -8.33
C PHE A 99 -4.11 -7.15 -7.69
N SER A 100 -5.36 -6.71 -7.87
CA SER A 100 -5.95 -5.59 -7.15
C SER A 100 -7.41 -5.88 -6.83
N GLY A 101 -7.81 -5.70 -5.58
CA GLY A 101 -9.17 -5.99 -5.14
C GLY A 101 -9.47 -5.52 -3.72
N SER A 102 -10.49 -6.13 -3.12
CA SER A 102 -10.92 -5.89 -1.74
C SER A 102 -11.69 -7.09 -1.20
N GLY A 103 -11.78 -7.22 0.12
CA GLY A 103 -12.56 -8.25 0.81
C GLY A 103 -11.95 -9.65 0.78
N VAL A 104 -10.82 -9.84 0.11
CA VAL A 104 -10.12 -11.12 -0.03
C VAL A 104 -8.63 -10.94 0.21
N ILE A 105 -7.97 -11.97 0.74
CA ILE A 105 -6.53 -12.06 0.85
C ILE A 105 -6.04 -13.39 0.27
N GLU A 106 -4.74 -13.49 0.09
CA GLU A 106 -4.10 -14.68 -0.43
C GLU A 106 -4.19 -15.86 0.56
N THR A 107 -4.35 -17.07 0.03
CA THR A 107 -4.45 -18.30 0.83
C THR A 107 -3.09 -18.81 1.29
N ASP A 108 -3.09 -19.44 2.46
CA ASP A 108 -1.92 -20.16 2.99
C ASP A 108 -1.51 -21.36 2.11
N ASN A 109 -2.39 -21.83 1.23
CA ASN A 109 -2.11 -22.91 0.27
C ASN A 109 -1.50 -22.42 -1.06
N ASN A 110 -1.01 -21.19 -1.13
CA ASN A 110 -0.30 -20.67 -2.29
C ASN A 110 1.02 -21.45 -2.53
N PRO A 111 1.33 -21.91 -3.76
CA PRO A 111 2.66 -22.44 -4.12
C PRO A 111 3.82 -21.50 -3.77
N GLY A 112 3.57 -20.19 -3.68
CA GLY A 112 4.44 -19.17 -3.07
C GLY A 112 5.00 -19.59 -1.69
N ASN A 113 4.21 -20.35 -0.93
CA ASN A 113 4.50 -20.83 0.43
C ASN A 113 5.19 -22.20 0.47
N SER A 114 5.49 -22.79 -0.69
CA SER A 114 6.07 -24.14 -0.78
C SER A 114 7.57 -24.22 -0.48
N GLY A 115 8.21 -23.12 -0.06
CA GLY A 115 9.63 -23.06 0.28
C GLY A 115 10.07 -23.93 1.46
N GLY A 116 9.14 -24.63 2.11
CA GLY A 116 9.40 -25.48 3.26
C GLY A 116 9.45 -24.69 4.58
N PRO A 117 9.71 -25.37 5.71
CA PRO A 117 9.70 -24.75 7.04
C PRO A 117 10.77 -23.66 7.21
N ASP A 118 11.83 -23.67 6.40
CA ASP A 118 12.94 -22.72 6.47
C ASP A 118 12.64 -21.39 5.77
N ARG A 119 11.57 -21.31 4.96
CA ARG A 119 11.19 -20.12 4.18
C ARG A 119 9.69 -19.81 4.31
N PRO A 120 9.19 -19.60 5.54
CA PRO A 120 7.77 -19.35 5.77
C PRO A 120 7.37 -17.95 5.30
N PRO A 121 6.08 -17.69 5.01
CA PRO A 121 5.60 -16.33 4.76
C PRO A 121 5.96 -15.39 5.92
N VAL A 122 6.47 -14.20 5.60
CA VAL A 122 6.83 -13.21 6.61
C VAL A 122 5.84 -12.06 6.55
N THR A 123 5.19 -11.77 7.69
CA THR A 123 4.21 -10.69 7.79
C THR A 123 4.74 -9.55 8.64
N ILE A 124 4.62 -8.32 8.12
CA ILE A 124 4.86 -7.08 8.87
C ILE A 124 3.60 -6.21 8.86
N THR A 125 3.52 -5.33 9.85
CA THR A 125 2.47 -4.31 9.94
C THR A 125 3.07 -2.92 9.74
N ILE A 126 2.49 -2.15 8.84
CA ILE A 126 2.84 -0.76 8.58
C ILE A 126 1.70 0.13 9.13
N PRO A 127 2.00 1.26 9.82
CA PRO A 127 0.96 2.14 10.36
C PRO A 127 -0.06 2.56 9.29
N GLY A 128 -1.35 2.53 9.59
CA GLY A 128 -2.37 2.94 8.62
C GLY A 128 -2.38 4.42 8.28
N THR A 129 -1.59 5.22 8.99
CA THR A 129 -1.30 6.62 8.63
C THR A 129 -0.33 6.75 7.46
N THR A 130 0.35 5.66 7.08
CA THR A 130 1.25 5.61 5.94
C THR A 130 0.45 5.68 4.63
N PRO A 131 0.80 6.58 3.69
CA PRO A 131 0.17 6.63 2.37
C PRO A 131 0.31 5.30 1.62
N GLN A 132 -0.72 4.91 0.87
CA GLN A 132 -0.78 3.63 0.15
C GLN A 132 0.51 3.30 -0.62
N ASN A 133 0.94 4.19 -1.52
CA ASN A 133 2.11 3.91 -2.37
C ASN A 133 3.41 3.83 -1.54
N THR A 134 3.48 4.55 -0.42
CA THR A 134 4.60 4.43 0.52
C THR A 134 4.56 3.09 1.26
N ALA A 135 3.39 2.59 1.64
CA ALA A 135 3.24 1.27 2.27
C ALA A 135 3.59 0.14 1.28
N ILE A 136 3.19 0.27 0.01
CA ILE A 136 3.56 -0.66 -1.06
C ILE A 136 5.09 -0.69 -1.24
N GLN A 137 5.74 0.48 -1.32
CA GLN A 137 7.20 0.56 -1.42
C GLN A 137 7.89 -0.09 -0.21
N GLN A 138 7.43 0.20 1.01
CA GLN A 138 7.98 -0.42 2.23
C GLN A 138 7.83 -1.94 2.23
N CYS A 139 6.74 -2.46 1.68
CA CYS A 139 6.51 -3.90 1.56
C CYS A 139 7.47 -4.55 0.53
N ALA A 140 7.73 -3.87 -0.58
CA ALA A 140 8.73 -4.30 -1.56
C ALA A 140 10.14 -4.32 -0.97
N ASP A 141 10.53 -3.25 -0.26
CA ASP A 141 11.82 -3.14 0.41
C ASP A 141 12.00 -4.19 1.49
N GLN A 142 10.96 -4.45 2.29
CA GLN A 142 11.01 -5.52 3.27
C GLN A 142 11.20 -6.88 2.62
N SER A 143 10.41 -7.20 1.59
CA SER A 143 10.47 -8.50 0.91
C SER A 143 11.86 -8.77 0.32
N GLN A 144 12.51 -7.75 -0.22
CA GLN A 144 13.88 -7.85 -0.75
C GLN A 144 14.91 -8.01 0.37
N SER A 145 14.72 -7.36 1.52
CA SER A 145 15.66 -7.39 2.65
C SER A 145 15.66 -8.71 3.43
N LEU A 146 14.64 -9.56 3.24
CA LEU A 146 14.57 -10.86 3.88
C LEU A 146 15.69 -11.78 3.38
N PRO A 147 16.24 -12.64 4.26
CA PRO A 147 17.24 -13.61 3.84
C PRO A 147 16.68 -14.48 2.72
N ASP A 148 17.54 -14.79 1.75
CA ASP A 148 17.23 -15.59 0.57
C ASP A 148 16.28 -14.98 -0.48
N GLU A 149 15.92 -13.69 -0.36
CA GLU A 149 15.07 -12.92 -1.31
C GLU A 149 13.64 -13.48 -1.46
N TYR A 150 12.62 -12.69 -1.13
CA TYR A 150 11.22 -13.08 -1.31
C TYR A 150 10.68 -12.50 -2.61
N TYR A 151 10.19 -13.37 -3.51
CA TYR A 151 9.86 -12.99 -4.89
C TYR A 151 8.43 -12.49 -5.10
N GLN A 152 7.61 -12.48 -4.05
CA GLN A 152 6.22 -12.02 -4.12
C GLN A 152 5.81 -11.41 -2.77
N PHE A 153 4.85 -10.49 -2.79
CA PHE A 153 4.14 -10.09 -1.58
C PHE A 153 2.68 -9.73 -1.85
N GLN A 154 1.83 -9.92 -0.85
CA GLN A 154 0.53 -9.26 -0.76
C GLN A 154 0.63 -8.08 0.20
N ILE A 155 -0.14 -7.03 -0.07
CA ILE A 155 -0.35 -5.94 0.86
C ILE A 155 -1.82 -5.53 0.87
N TYR A 156 -2.39 -5.38 2.06
CA TYR A 156 -3.77 -4.92 2.22
C TYR A 156 -3.93 -3.99 3.41
N PHE A 157 -4.92 -3.10 3.36
CA PHE A 157 -5.28 -2.27 4.49
C PHE A 157 -6.37 -2.97 5.31
N ASP A 158 -6.07 -3.33 6.55
CA ASP A 158 -7.01 -3.92 7.50
C ASP A 158 -7.61 -2.83 8.38
N GLN A 159 -8.90 -2.53 8.17
CA GLN A 159 -9.63 -1.54 8.94
C GLN A 159 -10.58 -2.23 9.94
N PRO A 160 -10.20 -2.34 11.23
CA PRO A 160 -11.11 -2.88 12.23
C PRO A 160 -12.33 -1.96 12.43
N ALA A 161 -13.43 -2.52 12.93
CA ALA A 161 -14.66 -1.76 13.20
C ALA A 161 -14.46 -0.62 14.20
N THR A 162 -13.48 -0.77 15.09
CA THR A 162 -13.06 0.22 16.08
C THR A 162 -11.54 0.29 16.08
N GLY A 163 -10.98 1.48 15.84
CA GLY A 163 -9.53 1.70 15.88
C GLY A 163 -8.97 2.29 14.59
N ASP A 164 -7.68 2.58 14.62
CA ASP A 164 -6.92 2.96 13.43
C ASP A 164 -6.66 1.71 12.57
N GLY A 165 -6.81 1.83 11.26
CA GLY A 165 -6.44 0.77 10.34
C GLY A 165 -4.92 0.56 10.29
N VAL A 166 -4.51 -0.58 9.74
CA VAL A 166 -3.10 -0.93 9.52
C VAL A 166 -2.92 -1.48 8.13
N TRP A 167 -1.76 -1.24 7.53
CA TRP A 167 -1.33 -1.98 6.34
C TRP A 167 -0.70 -3.30 6.79
N VAL A 168 -1.17 -4.41 6.27
CA VAL A 168 -0.59 -5.74 6.47
C VAL A 168 0.12 -6.13 5.19
N CYS A 169 1.41 -6.41 5.30
CA CYS A 169 2.26 -6.86 4.20
C CYS A 169 2.72 -8.27 4.52
N THR A 170 2.48 -9.22 3.61
CA THR A 170 2.98 -10.59 3.72
C THR A 170 3.84 -10.90 2.51
N SER A 171 5.12 -11.19 2.75
CA SER A 171 6.09 -11.61 1.76
C SER A 171 6.04 -13.14 1.60
N TYR A 172 6.14 -13.60 0.36
CA TYR A 172 6.20 -15.01 -0.02
C TYR A 172 7.50 -15.33 -0.74
N TYR A 173 8.08 -16.49 -0.40
CA TYR A 173 9.40 -16.86 -0.89
C TYR A 173 9.36 -17.15 -2.40
N ASN A 174 8.49 -18.06 -2.85
CA ASN A 174 8.41 -18.39 -4.27
C ASN A 174 7.60 -17.36 -5.05
N GLN A 175 7.95 -17.19 -6.31
CA GLN A 175 7.19 -16.36 -7.24
C GLN A 175 5.87 -17.04 -7.60
N ASN A 176 4.77 -16.31 -7.46
CA ASN A 176 3.48 -16.65 -8.05
C ASN A 176 2.79 -15.37 -8.54
N ASN A 177 2.05 -15.47 -9.65
CA ASN A 177 1.30 -14.38 -10.26
C ASN A 177 -0.14 -14.80 -10.61
N ASP A 178 -0.61 -15.95 -10.11
CA ASP A 178 -1.99 -16.40 -10.28
C ASP A 178 -2.92 -15.70 -9.28
N PRO A 179 -3.83 -14.81 -9.72
CA PRO A 179 -4.76 -14.14 -8.82
C PRO A 179 -5.79 -15.09 -8.17
N GLY A 180 -5.93 -16.33 -8.66
CA GLY A 180 -6.84 -17.34 -8.10
C GLY A 180 -6.57 -17.73 -6.64
N TYR A 181 -5.38 -17.40 -6.12
CA TYR A 181 -5.03 -17.61 -4.71
C TYR A 181 -5.58 -16.53 -3.76
N PHE A 182 -6.08 -15.40 -4.27
CA PHE A 182 -6.81 -14.40 -3.47
C PHE A 182 -8.26 -14.82 -3.22
N ASN A 183 -8.44 -15.84 -2.39
CA ASN A 183 -9.74 -16.47 -2.16
C ASN A 183 -10.12 -16.61 -0.67
N VAL A 184 -9.28 -16.14 0.24
CA VAL A 184 -9.59 -16.14 1.68
C VAL A 184 -10.37 -14.87 2.02
N GLN A 185 -11.61 -15.04 2.49
CA GLN A 185 -12.49 -13.93 2.82
C GLN A 185 -11.97 -13.11 4.02
N ARG A 186 -11.82 -11.81 3.83
CA ARG A 186 -11.46 -10.84 4.86
C ARG A 186 -12.13 -9.50 4.59
N ALA A 187 -13.35 -9.33 5.09
CA ALA A 187 -14.20 -8.17 4.81
C ALA A 187 -13.58 -6.81 5.18
N SER A 188 -12.67 -6.77 6.15
CA SER A 188 -11.97 -5.55 6.58
C SER A 188 -10.76 -5.20 5.71
N ALA A 189 -10.32 -6.09 4.82
CA ALA A 189 -9.18 -5.89 3.94
C ALA A 189 -9.58 -5.07 2.72
N SER A 190 -9.26 -3.78 2.72
CA SER A 190 -9.56 -2.90 1.60
C SER A 190 -8.71 -1.62 1.64
N PRO A 191 -7.88 -1.34 0.62
CA PRO A 191 -7.66 -2.14 -0.59
C PRO A 191 -6.73 -3.35 -0.37
N VAL A 192 -6.65 -4.25 -1.35
CA VAL A 192 -5.76 -5.42 -1.40
C VAL A 192 -4.99 -5.40 -2.71
N TYR A 193 -3.68 -5.66 -2.66
CA TYR A 193 -2.80 -5.74 -3.81
C TYR A 193 -1.87 -6.96 -3.72
N GLY A 194 -1.58 -7.56 -4.86
CA GLY A 194 -0.58 -8.62 -5.02
C GLY A 194 0.50 -8.19 -6.01
N TYR A 195 1.75 -8.35 -5.60
CA TYR A 195 2.94 -8.02 -6.38
C TYR A 195 3.85 -9.24 -6.50
N SER A 196 4.40 -9.44 -7.68
CA SER A 196 5.30 -10.56 -7.99
C SER A 196 6.50 -10.05 -8.76
N ARG A 197 7.67 -10.65 -8.55
CA ARG A 197 8.89 -10.31 -9.29
C ARG A 197 8.60 -10.37 -10.80
N ILE A 198 9.07 -9.38 -11.53
CA ILE A 198 9.09 -9.38 -13.00
C ILE A 198 10.55 -9.48 -13.45
N ASN A 199 10.81 -10.32 -14.45
CA ASN A 199 12.13 -10.52 -15.05
C ASN A 199 12.31 -9.64 -16.29
#